data_AF-A0A2P6RFS3-F1
#
_entry.id   AF-A0A2P6RFS3-F1
#
_cell.length_a   1.000
_cell.length_b   1.000
_cell.length_c   1.000
_cell.angle_alpha   90.00
_cell.angle_beta   90.00
_cell.angle_gamma   90.00
#
_symmetry.space_group_name_H-M   'P 1'
#
loop_
_entity.id
_entity.type
_entity.pdbx_description
1 polymer ?
#
loop_
_entity_poly.entity_id
_entity_poly.type
_entity_poly.pdbx_seq_one_letter_code
_entity_poly.pdbx_strand_id
1 'polypeptide(L)'
;MQLNFTDWLVHCASNLSPKLWATLVFSLWGIWRERNNRVWDNKSLEVNHVVVQLAVRFQEYQKYHGKGSGGGNRLVVPWKPPSAGWVKINIDGAFHKDTSLRGIGVIIR
;
A
#
# COMPACT_ATOMS: atom_id res chain seq x y z
N MET A 1 -2.77 5.92 31.00
CA MET A 1 -3.66 5.19 30.06
C MET A 1 -2.85 4.98 28.79
N GLN A 2 -2.51 3.73 28.45
CA GLN A 2 -1.67 3.44 27.29
C GLN A 2 -2.57 3.53 26.05
N LEU A 3 -2.39 4.57 25.22
CA LEU A 3 -3.09 4.64 23.95
C LEU A 3 -2.64 3.46 23.10
N ASN A 4 -3.59 2.63 22.66
CA ASN A 4 -3.26 1.61 21.67
C ASN A 4 -3.00 2.30 20.31
N PHE A 5 -2.30 1.61 19.41
CA PHE A 5 -1.89 2.18 18.12
C PHE A 5 -3.08 2.72 17.30
N THR A 6 -4.23 2.04 17.36
CA THR A 6 -5.44 2.43 16.65
C THR A 6 -5.98 3.75 17.16
N ASP A 7 -6.08 3.92 18.48
CA ASP A 7 -6.56 5.16 19.11
C ASP A 7 -5.63 6.33 18.77
N TRP A 8 -4.32 6.10 18.75
CA TRP A 8 -3.34 7.11 18.34
C TRP A 8 -3.50 7.49 16.86
N LEU A 9 -3.69 6.50 15.99
CA LEU A 9 -3.85 6.73 14.56
C LEU A 9 -5.14 7.51 14.25
N VAL A 10 -6.24 7.17 14.93
CA VAL A 10 -7.52 7.91 14.85
C VAL A 10 -7.34 9.33 15.36
N HIS A 11 -6.65 9.53 16.49
CA HIS A 11 -6.34 10.85 17.00
C HIS A 11 -5.53 11.68 15.98
N CYS A 12 -4.52 11.11 15.34
CA CYS A 12 -3.78 11.76 14.26
C CYS A 12 -4.68 12.11 13.06
N ALA A 13 -5.56 11.20 12.64
CA ALA A 13 -6.48 11.44 11.53
C ALA A 13 -7.44 12.61 11.81
N SER A 14 -7.88 12.77 13.06
CA SER A 14 -8.79 13.84 13.47
C SER A 14 -8.12 15.19 13.66
N ASN A 15 -6.81 15.23 13.99
CA ASN A 15 -6.13 16.46 14.42
C ASN A 15 -5.08 16.97 13.42
N LEU A 16 -4.62 16.17 12.47
CA LEU A 16 -3.67 16.60 11.45
C LEU A 16 -4.38 17.25 10.26
N SER A 17 -3.72 18.26 9.68
CA SER A 17 -4.16 18.81 8.38
C SER A 17 -4.13 17.72 7.31
N PRO A 18 -4.93 17.80 6.23
CA PRO A 18 -4.95 16.79 5.18
C PRO A 18 -3.57 16.50 4.59
N LYS A 19 -2.72 17.53 4.47
CA LYS A 19 -1.34 17.38 3.99
C LYS A 19 -0.50 16.56 4.98
N LEU A 20 -0.52 16.91 6.27
CA LEU A 20 0.25 16.21 7.30
C LEU A 20 -0.25 14.78 7.50
N TRP A 21 -1.56 14.57 7.46
CA TRP A 21 -2.17 13.25 7.51
C TRP A 21 -1.70 12.38 6.34
N ALA A 22 -1.77 12.90 5.10
CA ALA A 22 -1.29 12.18 3.92
C ALA A 22 0.20 11.85 4.03
N THR A 23 1.04 12.77 4.49
CA THR A 23 2.46 12.52 4.74
C THR A 23 2.66 11.42 5.78
N LEU A 24 1.95 11.47 6.92
CA LEU A 24 2.05 10.46 7.97
C LEU A 24 1.70 9.06 7.44
N VAL A 25 0.56 8.91 6.78
CA VAL A 25 0.08 7.63 6.24
C VAL A 25 1.06 7.10 5.19
N PHE A 26 1.56 7.96 4.32
CA PHE A 26 2.52 7.57 3.28
C PHE A 26 3.88 7.15 3.88
N SER A 27 4.34 7.83 4.93
CA SER A 27 5.53 7.44 5.68
C SER A 27 5.36 6.09 6.37
N LEU A 28 4.22 5.83 7.02
CA LEU A 28 3.91 4.53 7.63
C LEU A 28 3.93 3.40 6.61
N TRP A 29 3.29 3.60 5.44
CA TRP A 29 3.37 2.67 4.31
C TRP A 29 4.81 2.44 3.84
N GLY A 30 5.59 3.52 3.75
CA GLY A 30 7.00 3.48 3.40
C GLY A 30 7.85 2.61 4.32
N ILE A 31 7.69 2.79 5.63
CA ILE A 31 8.37 1.99 6.65
C ILE A 31 7.99 0.52 6.52
N TRP A 32 6.68 0.23 6.38
CA TRP A 32 6.20 -1.13 6.18
C TRP A 32 6.80 -1.78 4.92
N ARG A 33 6.87 -1.03 3.81
CA ARG A 33 7.45 -1.49 2.54
C ARG A 33 8.93 -1.82 2.69
N GLU A 34 9.72 -0.93 3.28
CA GLU A 34 11.16 -1.17 3.43
C GLU A 34 11.46 -2.30 4.42
N ARG A 35 10.63 -2.48 5.46
CA ARG A 35 10.68 -3.68 6.30
C ARG A 35 10.45 -4.95 5.46
N ASN A 36 9.45 -4.96 4.60
CA ASN A 36 9.16 -6.13 3.77
C ASN A 36 10.27 -6.42 2.75
N ASN A 37 10.83 -5.40 2.11
CA ASN A 37 11.98 -5.58 1.20
C ASN A 37 13.17 -6.25 1.92
N ARG A 38 13.42 -5.85 3.18
CA ARG A 38 14.51 -6.44 3.99
C ARG A 38 14.22 -7.89 4.38
N VAL A 39 12.99 -8.18 4.81
CA VAL A 39 12.61 -9.53 5.28
C VAL A 39 12.49 -10.52 4.12
N TRP A 40 11.91 -10.11 2.99
CA TRP A 40 11.50 -11.02 1.92
C TRP A 40 12.39 -10.99 0.69
N ASP A 41 12.99 -9.84 0.36
CA ASP A 41 13.76 -9.66 -0.87
C ASP A 41 15.28 -9.55 -0.63
N ASN A 42 15.73 -9.60 0.63
CA ASN A 42 17.10 -9.31 1.05
C ASN A 42 17.63 -7.97 0.51
N LYS A 43 16.73 -7.00 0.30
CA LYS A 43 17.04 -5.65 -0.17
C LYS A 43 17.04 -4.71 1.02
N SER A 44 18.11 -3.96 1.19
CA SER A 44 18.17 -2.91 2.19
C SER A 44 18.66 -1.61 1.58
N LEU A 45 18.02 -0.52 1.99
CA LEU A 45 18.45 0.83 1.70
C LEU A 45 18.85 1.50 3.01
N GLU A 46 19.86 2.35 2.93
CA GLU A 46 20.23 3.28 3.97
C GLU A 46 19.06 4.22 4.32
N VAL A 47 18.95 4.59 5.58
CA VAL A 47 17.81 5.38 6.09
C VAL A 47 17.61 6.67 5.29
N ASN A 48 18.69 7.38 4.97
CA ASN A 48 18.63 8.61 4.19
C ASN A 48 18.06 8.37 2.77
N HIS A 49 18.42 7.25 2.15
CA HIS A 49 17.88 6.87 0.84
C HIS A 49 16.39 6.53 0.92
N VAL A 50 15.95 5.88 2.00
CA VAL A 50 14.52 5.61 2.25
C VAL A 50 13.75 6.92 2.35
N VAL A 51 14.23 7.89 3.14
CA VAL A 51 13.57 9.19 3.31
C VAL A 51 13.44 9.92 1.98
N VAL A 52 14.52 10.00 1.19
CA VAL A 52 14.51 10.65 -0.13
C VAL A 52 13.54 9.93 -1.08
N GLN A 53 13.59 8.61 -1.16
CA GLN A 53 12.68 7.85 -2.03
C GLN A 53 11.21 8.02 -1.62
N LEU A 54 10.91 8.12 -0.33
CA LEU A 54 9.55 8.37 0.13
C LEU A 54 9.05 9.75 -0.27
N ALA A 55 9.89 10.77 -0.17
CA ALA A 55 9.55 12.12 -0.64
C ALA A 55 9.26 12.13 -2.14
N VAL A 56 10.11 11.50 -2.95
CA VAL A 56 9.93 11.39 -4.41
C VAL A 56 8.64 10.65 -4.75
N ARG A 57 8.41 9.47 -4.18
CA ARG A 57 7.19 8.68 -4.43
C ARG A 57 5.92 9.42 -4.00
N PHE A 58 5.98 10.20 -2.92
CA PHE A 58 4.85 11.00 -2.47
C PHE A 58 4.53 12.10 -3.48
N GLN A 59 5.55 12.79 -4.02
CA GLN A 59 5.37 13.78 -5.09
C GLN A 59 4.80 13.15 -6.36
N GLU A 60 5.30 11.98 -6.77
CA GLU A 60 4.77 11.25 -7.92
C GLU A 60 3.30 10.87 -7.71
N TYR A 61 2.97 10.32 -6.54
CA TYR A 61 1.59 10.00 -6.19
C TYR A 61 0.69 11.24 -6.29
N GLN A 62 1.13 12.38 -5.74
CA GLN A 62 0.39 13.63 -5.84
C GLN A 62 0.27 14.15 -7.28
N LYS A 63 1.25 13.88 -8.15
CA LYS A 63 1.19 14.24 -9.57
C LYS A 63 0.15 13.41 -10.34
N TYR A 64 0.08 12.11 -10.08
CA TYR A 64 -0.82 11.20 -10.81
C TYR A 64 -2.23 11.09 -10.20
N HIS A 65 -2.37 11.35 -8.90
CA HIS A 65 -3.62 11.26 -8.14
C HIS A 65 -4.07 12.60 -7.55
N GLY A 66 -3.29 13.67 -7.72
CA GLY A 66 -3.76 15.04 -7.53
C GLY A 66 -4.89 15.31 -8.51
N LYS A 67 -5.82 16.21 -8.14
CA LYS A 67 -7.04 16.50 -8.90
C LYS A 67 -6.72 16.79 -10.37
N GLY A 68 -6.78 15.75 -11.20
CA GLY A 68 -6.70 15.81 -12.64
C GLY A 68 -8.06 16.23 -13.18
N SER A 69 -8.08 17.39 -13.80
CA SER A 69 -9.13 17.86 -14.70
C SER A 69 -9.37 16.83 -15.80
N GLY A 70 -10.59 16.27 -15.86
CA GLY A 70 -11.18 15.62 -17.03
C GLY A 70 -10.63 14.23 -17.40
N GLY A 71 -11.49 13.21 -17.32
CA GLY A 71 -11.13 11.87 -17.83
C GLY A 71 -12.16 10.79 -17.55
N GLY A 72 -13.39 10.98 -18.02
CA GLY A 72 -14.44 9.95 -18.13
C GLY A 72 -15.03 9.46 -16.80
N ASN A 73 -16.36 9.33 -16.75
CA ASN A 73 -17.03 8.55 -15.70
C ASN A 73 -16.64 7.07 -15.84
N ARG A 74 -15.45 6.70 -15.37
CA ARG A 74 -15.15 5.29 -15.12
C ARG A 74 -16.05 4.89 -13.97
N LEU A 75 -17.04 4.03 -14.23
CA LEU A 75 -17.80 3.38 -13.17
C LEU A 75 -16.81 2.60 -12.31
N VAL A 76 -16.44 3.18 -11.17
CA VAL A 76 -15.69 2.49 -10.14
C VAL A 76 -16.66 1.50 -9.53
N VAL A 77 -16.54 0.23 -9.88
CA VAL A 77 -17.24 -0.84 -9.18
C VAL A 77 -16.41 -1.15 -7.93
N PRO A 78 -16.86 -0.74 -6.73
CA PRO A 78 -16.15 -1.08 -5.51
C PRO A 78 -16.19 -2.60 -5.32
N TRP A 79 -15.12 -3.15 -4.75
CA TRP A 79 -15.10 -4.56 -4.37
C TRP A 79 -16.23 -4.85 -3.39
N LYS A 80 -16.97 -5.94 -3.61
CA LYS A 80 -17.98 -6.47 -2.69
C LYS A 80 -17.62 -7.90 -2.34
N PRO A 81 -17.84 -8.33 -1.09
CA PRO A 81 -17.67 -9.73 -0.73
C PRO A 81 -18.63 -10.62 -1.53
N PRO A 82 -18.27 -11.89 -1.79
CA PRO A 82 -19.18 -12.86 -2.41
C PRO A 82 -20.47 -13.03 -1.60
N SER A 83 -21.57 -13.36 -2.28
CA SER A 83 -22.84 -13.70 -1.63
C SER A 83 -22.70 -14.92 -0.71
N ALA A 84 -23.58 -15.05 0.27
CA ALA A 84 -23.62 -16.23 1.13
C ALA A 84 -23.71 -17.53 0.31
N GLY A 85 -22.95 -18.55 0.71
CA GLY A 85 -22.83 -19.83 -0.02
C GLY A 85 -21.74 -19.86 -1.09
N TRP A 86 -21.08 -18.74 -1.39
CA TRP A 86 -19.91 -18.69 -2.26
C TRP A 86 -18.61 -18.75 -1.48
N VAL A 87 -17.60 -19.39 -2.07
CA VAL A 87 -16.25 -19.50 -1.49
C VAL A 87 -15.31 -18.54 -2.22
N LYS A 88 -14.46 -17.83 -1.46
CA LYS A 88 -13.49 -16.88 -1.99
C LYS A 88 -12.21 -17.63 -2.38
N ILE A 89 -11.81 -17.49 -3.65
CA ILE A 89 -10.51 -17.99 -4.11
C ILE A 89 -9.57 -16.79 -4.31
N ASN A 90 -8.43 -16.79 -3.62
CA ASN A 90 -7.32 -15.89 -3.91
C ASN A 90 -6.29 -16.67 -4.72
N ILE A 91 -5.94 -16.16 -5.90
CA ILE A 91 -4.96 -16.76 -6.80
C ILE A 91 -3.82 -15.76 -6.97
N ASP A 92 -2.59 -16.22 -6.83
CA ASP A 92 -1.39 -15.43 -7.10
C ASP A 92 -0.43 -16.22 -8.00
N GLY A 93 0.23 -15.51 -8.91
CA GLY A 93 1.17 -16.08 -9.88
C GLY A 93 2.58 -15.58 -9.61
N ALA A 94 3.53 -16.49 -9.48
CA ALA A 94 4.95 -16.20 -9.37
C ALA A 94 5.68 -16.51 -10.68
N PHE A 95 6.56 -15.61 -11.11
CA PHE A 95 7.42 -15.80 -12.27
C PHE A 95 8.87 -15.48 -11.91
N HIS A 96 9.78 -16.41 -12.19
CA HIS A 96 11.20 -16.22 -11.98
C HIS A 96 11.89 -16.01 -13.34
N LYS A 97 12.35 -14.78 -13.59
CA LYS A 97 12.84 -14.37 -14.91
C LYS A 97 14.06 -15.17 -15.40
N ASP A 98 15.00 -15.44 -14.51
CA ASP A 98 16.31 -16.00 -14.90
C ASP A 98 16.25 -17.50 -15.19
N THR A 99 15.32 -18.22 -14.57
CA THR A 99 15.10 -19.66 -14.73
C THR A 99 13.87 -19.97 -15.59
N SER A 100 13.10 -18.94 -15.97
CA SER A 100 11.80 -19.06 -16.65
C SER A 100 10.76 -19.92 -15.90
N LEU A 101 10.98 -20.19 -14.61
CA LEU A 101 10.06 -20.96 -13.80
C LEU A 101 8.80 -20.17 -13.45
N ARG A 102 7.69 -20.88 -13.33
CA ARG A 102 6.36 -20.34 -13.06
C ARG A 102 5.73 -21.11 -11.91
N GLY A 103 5.07 -20.40 -10.99
CA GLY A 103 4.31 -20.98 -9.90
C GLY A 103 2.94 -20.31 -9.79
N ILE A 104 1.94 -21.06 -9.31
CA ILE A 104 0.61 -20.54 -9.00
C ILE A 104 0.28 -20.96 -7.57
N GLY A 105 -0.07 -19.99 -6.73
CA GLY A 105 -0.60 -20.20 -5.39
C GLY A 105 -2.10 -19.97 -5.39
N VAL A 106 -2.86 -20.89 -4.80
CA VAL A 106 -4.32 -20.77 -4.66
C VAL A 106 -4.71 -20.96 -3.20
N ILE A 107 -5.49 -20.03 -2.66
CA ILE A 107 -6.08 -20.14 -1.32
C ILE A 107 -7.60 -19.99 -1.42
N ILE A 108 -8.30 -21.01 -0.95
CA ILE A 108 -9.76 -21.07 -0.85
C ILE A 108 -10.15 -20.72 0.60
N ARG A 109 -11.06 -19.75 0.79
CA ARG A 109 -11.57 -19.29 2.09
C ARG A 109 -13.08 -19.08 2.07
#